data_AF-A0A2N5YKE2-F1
#
_entry.id   AF-A0A2N5YKE2-F1
#
_cell.length_a   1.000
_cell.length_b   1.000
_cell.length_c   1.000
_cell.angle_alpha   90.00
_cell.angle_beta   90.00
_cell.angle_gamma   90.00
#
_symmetry.space_group_name_H-M   'P 1'
#
loop_
_entity.id
_entity.type
_entity.pdbx_description
1 polymer ?
#
loop_
_entity_poly.entity_id
_entity_poly.type
_entity_poly.pdbx_seq_one_letter_code
_entity_poly.pdbx_strand_id
1 'polypeptide(L)'
;MQQKIQLTLLIFIFTIFSFSFNNYAQDKGFDETIDYLNLKLKGQAHFEYKRKAVKIDFYKNGNFSHSFKVDVRDLDTNNISVSYENKSMIIYCQEDYTGCVERETRTGDVSYMDKLIFNTQTDDKSFRGFENAIMHFIRLAQILDYTSDKPFE
;
A
#
# COMPACT_ATOMS: atom_id res chain seq x y z
N MET A 1 -7.18 -38.29 -42.67
CA MET A 1 -8.28 -37.40 -42.22
C MET A 1 -8.17 -37.05 -40.73
N GLN A 2 -7.76 -37.98 -39.86
CA GLN A 2 -7.63 -37.76 -38.41
C GLN A 2 -6.60 -36.69 -37.99
N GLN A 3 -5.48 -36.52 -38.70
CA GLN A 3 -4.46 -35.50 -38.36
C GLN A 3 -4.95 -34.04 -38.51
N LYS A 4 -5.85 -33.78 -39.47
CA LYS A 4 -6.37 -32.42 -39.69
C LYS A 4 -7.28 -31.98 -38.54
N ILE A 5 -8.02 -32.92 -37.94
CA ILE A 5 -8.96 -32.67 -36.83
C ILE A 5 -8.20 -32.33 -35.54
N GLN A 6 -7.06 -32.97 -35.29
CA GLN A 6 -6.26 -32.68 -34.10
C GLN A 6 -5.57 -31.30 -34.15
N LEU A 7 -5.15 -30.85 -35.33
CA LEU A 7 -4.53 -29.54 -35.49
C LEU A 7 -5.55 -28.40 -35.27
N THR A 8 -6.81 -28.59 -35.68
CA THR A 8 -7.87 -27.59 -35.48
C THR A 8 -8.27 -27.45 -34.01
N LEU A 9 -8.26 -28.55 -33.25
CA LEU A 9 -8.59 -28.54 -31.83
C LEU A 9 -7.54 -27.78 -30.99
N LEU A 10 -6.27 -27.89 -31.38
CA LEU A 10 -5.15 -27.26 -30.66
C LEU A 10 -5.13 -25.73 -30.83
N ILE A 11 -5.54 -25.22 -32.00
CA ILE A 11 -5.67 -23.79 -32.28
C ILE A 11 -6.83 -23.18 -31.47
N PHE A 12 -7.93 -23.92 -31.29
CA PHE A 12 -9.09 -23.44 -30.53
C PHE A 12 -8.81 -23.32 -29.02
N ILE A 13 -7.95 -24.17 -28.46
CA ILE A 13 -7.55 -24.06 -27.05
C ILE A 13 -6.59 -22.87 -26.85
N PHE A 14 -5.73 -22.58 -27.84
CA PHE A 14 -4.76 -21.48 -27.76
C PHE A 14 -5.42 -20.09 -27.90
N THR A 15 -6.52 -19.98 -28.65
CA THR A 15 -7.28 -18.72 -28.76
C THR A 15 -8.09 -18.39 -27.51
N ILE A 16 -8.54 -19.40 -26.75
CA ILE A 16 -9.26 -19.18 -25.49
C ILE A 16 -8.30 -18.74 -24.37
N PHE A 17 -7.05 -19.23 -24.37
CA PHE A 17 -6.05 -18.84 -23.36
C PHE A 17 -5.48 -17.43 -23.57
N SER A 18 -5.53 -16.90 -24.80
CA SER A 18 -5.00 -15.58 -25.12
C SER A 18 -5.88 -14.41 -24.62
N PHE A 19 -7.11 -14.67 -24.18
CA PHE A 19 -8.07 -13.62 -23.80
C PHE A 19 -8.11 -13.28 -22.31
N SER A 20 -7.22 -13.85 -21.48
CA SER A 20 -7.25 -13.63 -20.02
C SER A 20 -6.24 -12.61 -19.50
N PHE A 21 -5.41 -11.99 -20.36
CA PHE A 21 -4.64 -10.80 -19.98
C PHE A 21 -5.43 -9.53 -20.23
N ASN A 22 -6.66 -9.47 -19.71
CA ASN A 22 -7.22 -8.18 -19.35
C ASN A 22 -6.38 -7.69 -18.17
N ASN A 23 -5.33 -6.93 -18.47
CA ASN A 23 -4.81 -5.91 -17.57
C ASN A 23 -5.98 -4.97 -17.31
N TYR A 24 -6.83 -5.36 -16.36
CA TYR A 24 -7.71 -4.45 -15.69
C TYR A 24 -6.79 -3.46 -14.98
N ALA A 25 -6.50 -2.36 -15.65
CA ALA A 25 -6.34 -1.08 -14.97
C ALA A 25 -7.71 -0.77 -14.33
N GLN A 26 -8.08 -1.57 -13.33
CA GLN A 26 -9.14 -1.26 -12.40
C GLN A 26 -8.61 -0.10 -11.60
N ASP A 27 -9.35 0.99 -11.62
CA ASP A 27 -9.12 2.10 -10.71
C ASP A 27 -9.04 1.51 -9.30
N LYS A 28 -7.86 1.58 -8.69
CA LYS A 28 -7.66 0.96 -7.39
C LYS A 28 -8.32 1.86 -6.36
N GLY A 29 -9.38 1.38 -5.74
CA GLY A 29 -10.05 2.08 -4.67
C GLY A 29 -9.32 1.92 -3.34
N PHE A 30 -9.95 2.41 -2.28
CA PHE A 30 -9.46 2.22 -0.92
C PHE A 30 -9.34 0.75 -0.53
N ASP A 31 -10.34 -0.06 -0.89
CA ASP A 31 -10.41 -1.47 -0.48
C ASP A 31 -9.30 -2.29 -1.13
N GLU A 32 -9.10 -2.16 -2.45
CA GLU A 32 -8.02 -2.87 -3.16
C GLU A 32 -6.64 -2.46 -2.65
N THR A 33 -6.47 -1.18 -2.29
CA THR A 33 -5.20 -0.68 -1.75
C THR A 33 -4.93 -1.23 -0.36
N ILE A 34 -5.95 -1.29 0.50
CA ILE A 34 -5.86 -1.87 1.85
C ILE A 34 -5.56 -3.36 1.80
N ASP A 35 -6.23 -4.11 0.92
CA ASP A 35 -5.98 -5.54 0.72
C ASP A 35 -4.53 -5.80 0.30
N TYR A 36 -4.02 -4.99 -0.64
CA TYR A 36 -2.64 -5.06 -1.07
C TYR A 36 -1.66 -4.79 0.08
N LEU A 37 -1.87 -3.73 0.86
CA LEU A 37 -1.03 -3.40 2.02
C LEU A 37 -1.01 -4.54 3.04
N ASN A 38 -2.19 -5.05 3.40
CA ASN A 38 -2.34 -6.16 4.35
C ASN A 38 -1.65 -7.44 3.88
N LEU A 39 -1.76 -7.78 2.58
CA LEU A 39 -1.08 -8.92 1.99
C LEU A 39 0.45 -8.79 2.12
N LYS A 40 1.01 -7.61 1.85
CA LYS A 40 2.46 -7.38 1.88
C LYS A 40 3.03 -7.37 3.29
N LEU A 41 2.24 -7.00 4.30
CA LEU A 41 2.66 -6.95 5.70
C LEU A 41 2.73 -8.32 6.38
N LYS A 42 2.18 -9.38 5.77
CA LYS A 42 2.27 -10.78 6.25
C LYS A 42 1.91 -10.93 7.74
N GLY A 43 0.91 -10.20 8.21
CA GLY A 43 0.43 -10.23 9.60
C GLY A 43 1.30 -9.48 10.62
N GLN A 44 2.34 -8.74 10.20
CA GLN A 44 3.09 -7.84 11.08
C GLN A 44 2.30 -6.59 11.44
N ALA A 45 1.44 -6.15 10.51
CA ALA A 45 0.50 -5.08 10.73
C ALA A 45 -0.79 -5.33 9.93
N HIS A 46 -1.88 -4.72 10.39
CA HIS A 46 -3.18 -4.76 9.74
C HIS A 46 -3.73 -3.35 9.59
N PHE A 47 -4.02 -2.96 8.34
CA PHE A 47 -4.63 -1.72 7.95
C PHE A 47 -6.14 -1.87 7.84
N GLU A 48 -6.86 -0.93 8.42
CA GLU A 48 -8.31 -0.81 8.34
C GLU A 48 -8.67 0.66 8.03
N TYR A 49 -9.44 0.91 6.97
CA TYR A 49 -9.91 2.26 6.64
C TYR A 49 -11.40 2.39 6.93
N LYS A 50 -11.76 3.27 7.87
CA LYS A 50 -13.16 3.56 8.22
C LYS A 50 -13.34 5.03 8.58
N ARG A 51 -14.41 5.64 8.06
CA ARG A 51 -14.80 7.02 8.37
C ARG A 51 -13.65 8.02 8.18
N LYS A 52 -12.92 7.91 7.07
CA LYS A 52 -11.76 8.76 6.71
C LYS A 52 -10.48 8.57 7.54
N ALA A 53 -10.53 7.73 8.58
CA ALA A 53 -9.35 7.39 9.36
C ALA A 53 -8.82 6.02 8.94
N VAL A 54 -7.50 5.89 8.89
CA VAL A 54 -6.82 4.60 8.86
C VAL A 54 -6.45 4.22 10.28
N LYS A 55 -6.74 2.97 10.64
CA LYS A 55 -6.23 2.31 11.83
C LYS A 55 -5.19 1.29 11.38
N ILE A 56 -4.03 1.29 12.03
CA ILE A 56 -2.96 0.33 11.78
C ILE A 56 -2.68 -0.41 13.08
N ASP A 57 -3.01 -1.68 13.13
CA ASP A 57 -2.70 -2.55 14.26
C ASP A 57 -1.37 -3.26 14.00
N PHE A 58 -0.41 -3.10 14.90
CA PHE A 58 0.90 -3.76 14.82
C PHE A 58 0.93 -5.01 15.70
N TYR A 59 1.59 -6.05 15.20
CA TYR A 59 1.73 -7.33 15.88
C TYR A 59 3.21 -7.71 16.05
N LYS A 60 3.56 -8.21 17.23
CA LYS A 60 4.89 -8.74 17.54
C LYS A 60 4.76 -10.20 17.94
N ASN A 61 5.41 -11.08 17.17
CA ASN A 61 5.33 -12.54 17.36
C ASN A 61 3.87 -13.04 17.35
N GLY A 62 3.03 -12.50 16.45
CA GLY A 62 1.61 -12.86 16.32
C GLY A 62 0.68 -12.25 17.37
N ASN A 63 1.22 -11.55 18.38
CA ASN A 63 0.41 -10.90 19.41
C ASN A 63 0.26 -9.41 19.11
N PHE A 64 -0.91 -8.86 19.41
CA PHE A 64 -1.16 -7.43 19.34
C PHE A 64 -0.11 -6.67 20.18
N SER A 65 0.47 -5.63 19.59
CA SER A 65 1.48 -4.77 20.22
C SER A 65 0.90 -3.40 20.54
N HIS A 66 0.46 -2.68 19.50
CA HIS A 66 -0.17 -1.37 19.62
C HIS A 66 -0.96 -1.04 18.36
N SER A 67 -1.85 -0.04 18.46
CA SER A 67 -2.58 0.52 17.33
C SER A 67 -2.17 1.95 17.11
N PHE A 68 -2.20 2.34 15.85
CA PHE A 68 -2.13 3.71 15.40
C PHE A 68 -3.43 4.09 14.70
N LYS A 69 -3.88 5.34 14.84
CA LYS A 69 -5.04 5.85 14.11
C LYS A 69 -4.77 7.29 13.67
N VAL A 70 -4.96 7.55 12.39
CA VAL A 70 -4.81 8.89 11.80
C VAL A 70 -5.87 9.13 10.74
N ASP A 71 -6.30 10.39 10.61
CA ASP A 71 -7.06 10.79 9.43
C ASP A 71 -6.10 10.84 8.25
N VAL A 72 -6.40 10.06 7.21
CA VAL A 72 -5.48 9.90 6.07
C VAL A 72 -5.23 11.23 5.36
N ARG A 73 -6.18 12.17 5.48
CA ARG A 73 -6.08 13.51 4.88
C ARG A 73 -4.99 14.36 5.51
N ASP A 74 -4.60 14.06 6.74
CA ASP A 74 -3.63 14.84 7.51
C ASP A 74 -2.18 14.41 7.19
N LEU A 75 -1.97 13.35 6.39
CA LEU A 75 -0.65 12.85 6.01
C LEU A 75 -0.06 13.63 4.83
N ASP A 76 1.22 13.98 4.86
CA ASP A 76 1.88 14.69 3.77
C ASP A 76 2.54 13.73 2.77
N THR A 77 1.93 13.59 1.59
CA THR A 77 2.50 12.75 0.51
C THR A 77 3.81 13.27 -0.07
N ASN A 78 4.14 14.55 0.14
CA ASN A 78 5.40 15.14 -0.32
C ASN A 78 6.51 15.00 0.71
N ASN A 79 6.16 14.63 1.94
CA ASN A 79 7.09 14.45 3.04
C ASN A 79 6.99 13.02 3.57
N ILE A 80 7.65 12.10 2.85
CA ILE A 80 7.81 10.70 3.22
C ILE A 80 9.29 10.38 3.21
N SER A 81 9.81 9.82 4.30
CA SER A 81 11.19 9.33 4.38
C SER A 81 11.21 7.81 4.30
N VAL A 82 11.94 7.28 3.33
CA VAL A 82 12.02 5.84 3.07
C VAL A 82 13.46 5.36 3.25
N SER A 83 13.64 4.30 4.05
CA SER A 83 14.92 3.60 4.19
C SER A 83 14.77 2.20 3.63
N TYR A 84 15.33 1.97 2.43
CA TYR A 84 15.32 0.66 1.78
C TYR A 84 16.21 -0.35 2.49
N GLU A 85 17.30 0.10 3.13
CA GLU A 85 18.20 -0.74 3.92
C GLU A 85 17.45 -1.32 5.14
N ASN A 86 16.73 -0.47 5.87
CA ASN A 86 16.00 -0.86 7.09
C ASN A 86 14.53 -1.23 6.84
N LYS A 87 14.09 -1.23 5.57
CA LYS A 87 12.69 -1.48 5.14
C LYS A 87 11.65 -0.66 5.91
N SER A 88 11.99 0.58 6.24
CA SER A 88 11.17 1.45 7.08
C SER A 88 10.70 2.70 6.33
N MET A 89 9.53 3.20 6.72
CA MET A 89 8.91 4.39 6.15
C MET A 89 8.50 5.32 7.28
N ILE A 90 8.69 6.63 7.09
CA ILE A 90 8.20 7.67 7.99
C ILE A 90 7.28 8.53 7.15
N ILE A 91 6.04 8.69 7.60
CA ILE A 91 5.07 9.55 6.93
C ILE A 91 4.85 10.74 7.86
N TYR A 92 5.18 11.92 7.38
CA TYR A 92 4.98 13.13 8.17
C TYR A 92 3.54 13.59 8.01
N CYS A 93 3.03 14.29 9.02
CA CYS A 93 1.76 14.97 8.88
C CYS A 93 1.97 16.34 8.24
N GLN A 94 0.90 16.88 7.67
CA GLN A 94 0.80 18.30 7.41
C GLN A 94 0.90 19.04 8.76
N GLU A 95 1.46 20.24 8.79
CA GLU A 95 1.74 20.98 10.04
C GLU A 95 0.46 21.19 10.91
N ASP A 96 0.63 21.21 12.23
CA ASP A 96 -0.38 21.60 13.24
C ASP A 96 -1.65 20.71 13.40
N TYR A 97 -1.57 19.40 13.17
CA TYR A 97 -2.72 18.50 13.37
C TYR A 97 -2.73 17.76 14.71
N THR A 98 -3.91 17.76 15.36
CA THR A 98 -4.16 17.22 16.72
C THR A 98 -4.07 15.69 16.81
N GLY A 99 -4.09 14.99 15.67
CA GLY A 99 -4.04 13.53 15.60
C GLY A 99 -2.63 12.94 15.51
N CYS A 100 -1.64 13.76 15.17
CA CYS A 100 -0.28 13.30 14.94
C CYS A 100 0.56 13.43 16.21
N VAL A 101 1.39 12.42 16.49
CA VAL A 101 2.20 12.42 17.70
C VAL A 101 3.32 13.45 17.55
N GLU A 102 3.32 14.45 18.43
CA GLU A 102 4.44 15.37 18.59
C GLU A 102 5.69 14.60 19.02
N ARG A 103 6.78 14.72 18.27
CA ARG A 103 8.07 14.15 18.64
C ARG A 103 9.17 15.19 18.51
N GLU A 104 9.96 15.29 19.57
CA GLU A 104 11.21 16.04 19.55
C GLU A 104 12.26 15.24 18.76
N THR A 105 12.82 15.86 17.74
CA THR A 105 13.92 15.30 16.96
C THR A 105 15.23 15.37 17.75
N ARG A 106 16.26 14.65 17.29
CA ARG A 106 17.58 14.66 17.94
C ARG A 106 18.27 16.04 17.90
N THR A 107 17.82 16.94 17.04
CA THR A 107 18.30 18.32 16.91
C THR A 107 17.54 19.32 17.78
N GLY A 108 16.49 18.88 18.50
CA GLY A 108 15.62 19.76 19.30
C GLY A 108 14.48 20.39 18.51
N ASP A 109 14.33 20.07 17.22
CA ASP A 109 13.21 20.52 16.42
C ASP A 109 11.97 19.67 16.74
N VAL A 110 10.83 20.30 16.96
CA VAL A 110 9.54 19.63 17.12
C VAL A 110 9.01 19.24 15.75
N SER A 111 8.62 17.98 15.58
CA SER A 111 8.00 17.49 14.34
C SER A 111 6.77 16.65 14.66
N TYR A 112 5.67 16.95 13.96
CA TYR A 112 4.47 16.13 13.98
C TYR A 112 4.65 15.01 12.97
N MET A 113 4.99 13.82 13.46
CA MET A 113 5.32 12.70 12.60
C MET A 113 4.64 11.43 13.10
N ASP A 114 4.12 10.65 12.16
CA ASP A 114 3.77 9.27 12.44
C ASP A 114 4.74 8.32 11.75
N LYS A 115 5.57 7.72 12.60
CA LYS A 115 6.62 6.82 12.15
C LYS A 115 6.06 5.42 11.98
N LEU A 116 5.76 5.05 10.74
CA LEU A 116 5.33 3.69 10.39
C LEU A 116 6.53 2.78 10.13
N ILE A 117 7.12 2.26 11.21
CA ILE A 117 8.21 1.29 11.08
C ILE A 117 7.63 -0.08 10.72
N PHE A 118 7.71 -0.40 9.44
CA PHE A 118 7.52 -1.76 8.98
C PHE A 118 8.86 -2.49 9.07
N ASN A 119 8.90 -3.68 9.67
CA ASN A 119 10.11 -4.50 9.71
C ASN A 119 9.90 -5.70 8.79
N THR A 120 9.57 -5.37 7.53
CA THR A 120 9.12 -6.36 6.59
C THR A 120 10.35 -7.03 5.98
N GLN A 121 10.45 -8.36 6.06
CA GLN A 121 11.47 -9.14 5.35
C GLN A 121 11.11 -9.21 3.85
N THR A 122 10.91 -8.05 3.23
CA THR A 122 10.46 -7.94 1.84
C THR A 122 11.60 -7.41 0.99
N ASP A 123 11.71 -7.95 -0.21
CA ASP A 123 12.67 -7.48 -1.21
C ASP A 123 12.39 -6.02 -1.63
N ASP A 124 13.37 -5.39 -2.29
CA ASP A 124 13.28 -3.99 -2.72
C ASP A 124 12.10 -3.70 -3.65
N LYS A 125 11.73 -4.65 -4.52
CA LYS A 125 10.61 -4.48 -5.44
C LYS A 125 9.30 -4.44 -4.64
N SER A 126 9.15 -5.37 -3.72
CA SER A 126 7.98 -5.45 -2.86
C SER A 126 7.84 -4.23 -1.94
N PHE A 127 8.97 -3.71 -1.44
CA PHE A 127 8.98 -2.51 -0.62
C PHE A 127 8.65 -1.23 -1.42
N ARG A 128 9.12 -1.12 -2.67
CA ARG A 128 8.66 -0.07 -3.60
C ARG A 128 7.16 -0.16 -3.87
N GLY A 129 6.65 -1.38 -4.03
CA GLY A 129 5.22 -1.59 -4.20
C GLY A 129 4.40 -1.15 -3.00
N PHE A 130 4.90 -1.43 -1.80
CA PHE A 130 4.32 -0.95 -0.56
C PHE A 130 4.30 0.58 -0.48
N GLU A 131 5.42 1.23 -0.79
CA GLU A 131 5.53 2.70 -0.89
C GLU A 131 4.52 3.29 -1.89
N ASN A 132 4.43 2.73 -3.09
CA ASN A 132 3.46 3.15 -4.10
C ASN A 132 2.01 3.02 -3.60
N ALA A 133 1.69 1.93 -2.92
CA ALA A 133 0.35 1.70 -2.38
C ALA A 133 0.00 2.70 -1.26
N ILE A 134 0.94 3.01 -0.36
CA ILE A 134 0.74 4.03 0.68
C ILE A 134 0.51 5.41 0.05
N MET A 135 1.35 5.83 -0.90
CA MET A 135 1.16 7.12 -1.57
C MET A 135 -0.17 7.20 -2.30
N HIS A 136 -0.55 6.11 -2.99
CA HIS A 136 -1.83 6.02 -3.68
C HIS A 136 -3.01 6.11 -2.70
N PHE A 137 -2.95 5.40 -1.58
CA PHE A 137 -3.94 5.43 -0.51
C PHE A 137 -4.15 6.84 0.05
N ILE A 138 -3.07 7.58 0.29
CA ILE A 138 -3.15 8.95 0.80
C ILE A 138 -3.77 9.88 -0.25
N ARG A 139 -3.37 9.75 -1.52
CA ARG A 139 -3.93 10.55 -2.62
C ARG A 139 -5.41 10.32 -2.85
N LEU A 140 -5.89 9.07 -2.75
CA LEU A 140 -7.32 8.74 -2.77
C LEU A 140 -8.11 9.52 -1.71
N ALA A 141 -7.51 9.81 -0.55
CA ALA A 141 -8.15 10.57 0.52
C ALA A 141 -8.10 12.09 0.33
N GLN A 142 -7.11 12.61 -0.40
CA GLN A 142 -6.81 14.04 -0.48
C GLN A 142 -7.25 14.71 -1.78
N ILE A 143 -7.22 13.99 -2.89
CA ILE A 143 -7.47 14.54 -4.22
C ILE A 143 -8.84 14.06 -4.69
N LEU A 144 -9.74 15.01 -4.92
CA LEU A 144 -11.06 14.73 -5.48
C LEU A 144 -10.90 14.08 -6.87
N ASP A 145 -11.65 13.01 -7.11
CA ASP A 145 -11.64 12.25 -8.37
C ASP A 145 -10.25 11.73 -8.78
N TYR A 146 -9.38 11.43 -7.80
CA TYR A 146 -8.09 10.80 -8.07
C TYR A 146 -8.25 9.37 -8.56
N THR A 147 -7.60 9.09 -9.68
CA THR A 147 -7.56 7.78 -10.33
C THR A 147 -6.10 7.41 -10.61
N SER A 148 -5.77 6.12 -10.58
CA SER A 148 -4.43 5.67 -11.01
C SER A 148 -4.48 4.30 -11.67
N ASP A 149 -3.95 4.26 -12.89
CA ASP A 149 -3.76 3.05 -13.69
C ASP A 149 -2.43 2.34 -13.41
N LYS A 150 -1.56 2.94 -12.58
CA LYS A 150 -0.23 2.40 -12.32
C LYS A 150 -0.30 1.14 -11.46
N PRO A 151 0.38 0.05 -11.85
CA PRO A 151 0.57 -1.08 -10.96
C PRO A 151 1.38 -0.63 -9.73
N PHE A 152 1.21 -1.34 -8.62
CA PHE A 152 2.05 -1.06 -7.46
C PHE A 152 3.48 -1.59 -7.70
N GLU A 153 3.63 -2.69 -8.46
CA GLU A 153 4.88 -3.45 -8.71
C GLU A 153 5.08 -3.88 -10.17
#